data_AF-A0A930XU69-F1
#
_entry.id   AF-A0A930XU69-F1
#
_cell.length_a   1.000
_cell.length_b   1.000
_cell.length_c   1.000
_cell.angle_alpha   90.00
_cell.angle_beta   90.00
_cell.angle_gamma   90.00
#
_symmetry.space_group_name_H-M   'P 1'
#
loop_
_entity.id
_entity.type
_entity.pdbx_description
1 polymer ?
#
loop_
_entity_poly.entity_id
_entity_poly.type
_entity_poly.pdbx_seq_one_letter_code
_entity_poly.pdbx_strand_id
1 'polypeptide(L)'
;MTAGPLPVLALPQSPEASTWSIENSEELYRIRGWGEPYFSINAAGHVTVSPMGERGGSLDLFELVQALQQRGLSLPLLIRFSDILQDRIERLHACFARAIARYNYPGVYRGVFPVKCNQQRHLVEDLVRFGEPHHFGLECGSKPELLIALATLKPSDDPDPPLLICNGYKDREYI
;
A
#
# COMPACT_ATOMS: atom_id res chain seq x y z
N MET A 1 -52.89 -30.35 55.02
CA MET A 1 -52.64 -29.86 53.66
C MET A 1 -51.55 -28.80 53.74
N THR A 2 -50.29 -29.20 53.56
CA THR A 2 -49.13 -28.29 53.59
C THR A 2 -48.60 -28.13 52.17
N ALA A 3 -48.69 -26.93 51.62
CA ALA A 3 -48.17 -26.61 50.29
C ALA A 3 -46.64 -26.67 50.32
N GLY A 4 -46.04 -27.55 49.50
CA GLY A 4 -44.60 -27.61 49.30
C GLY A 4 -44.08 -26.38 48.53
N PRO A 5 -42.81 -26.01 48.71
CA PRO A 5 -42.24 -24.85 48.02
C PRO A 5 -42.18 -25.09 46.51
N LEU A 6 -42.48 -24.03 45.75
CA LEU A 6 -42.44 -24.03 44.29
C LEU A 6 -41.00 -24.21 43.78
N PRO A 7 -40.79 -24.83 42.61
CA PRO A 7 -39.46 -25.01 42.05
C PRO A 7 -38.89 -23.65 41.64
N VAL A 8 -37.66 -23.37 42.07
CA VAL A 8 -36.88 -22.24 41.58
C VAL A 8 -36.50 -22.53 40.14
N LEU A 9 -37.08 -21.78 39.19
CA LEU A 9 -36.66 -21.78 37.80
C LEU A 9 -35.20 -21.28 37.73
N ALA A 10 -34.30 -22.17 37.30
CA ALA A 10 -32.93 -21.78 36.97
C ALA A 10 -32.96 -20.71 35.88
N LEU A 11 -32.30 -19.58 36.12
CA LEU A 11 -32.11 -18.55 35.10
C LEU A 11 -31.32 -19.17 33.93
N PRO A 12 -31.70 -18.90 32.67
CA PRO A 12 -30.90 -19.33 31.54
C PRO A 12 -29.49 -18.79 31.71
N GLN A 13 -28.50 -19.69 31.68
CA GLN A 13 -27.10 -19.30 31.66
C GLN A 13 -26.90 -18.37 30.47
N SER A 14 -26.32 -17.20 30.70
CA SER A 14 -25.90 -16.30 29.63
C SER A 14 -25.06 -17.12 28.66
N PRO A 15 -25.28 -17.02 27.33
CA PRO A 15 -24.40 -17.69 26.38
C PRO A 15 -22.98 -17.25 26.72
N GLU A 16 -22.09 -18.22 26.96
CA GLU A 16 -20.67 -17.95 27.17
C GLU A 16 -20.23 -16.94 26.11
N ALA A 17 -19.74 -15.78 26.54
CA ALA A 17 -19.23 -14.77 25.63
C ALA A 17 -18.14 -15.45 24.79
N SER A 18 -18.45 -15.79 23.55
CA SER A 18 -17.53 -16.48 22.65
C SER A 18 -16.21 -15.74 22.68
N THR A 19 -15.14 -16.40 23.11
CA THR A 19 -13.81 -15.79 23.24
C THR A 19 -13.44 -15.17 21.89
N TRP A 20 -13.24 -13.84 21.87
CA TRP A 20 -12.96 -13.12 20.64
C TRP A 20 -11.63 -13.57 20.05
N SER A 21 -11.65 -14.12 18.84
CA SER A 21 -10.44 -14.65 18.19
C SER A 21 -9.81 -13.65 17.22
N ILE A 22 -8.61 -13.99 16.73
CA ILE A 22 -7.92 -13.22 15.68
C ILE A 22 -8.75 -13.25 14.40
N GLU A 23 -9.32 -14.40 14.05
CA GLU A 23 -10.17 -14.60 12.87
C GLU A 23 -11.41 -13.70 12.93
N ASN A 24 -12.03 -13.55 14.11
CA ASN A 24 -13.13 -12.61 14.31
C ASN A 24 -12.70 -11.17 14.00
N SER A 25 -11.48 -10.79 14.37
CA SER A 25 -10.93 -9.46 14.08
C SER A 25 -10.62 -9.28 12.59
N GLU A 26 -10.03 -10.30 11.95
CA GLU A 26 -9.74 -10.29 10.52
C GLU A 26 -11.01 -10.18 9.67
N GLU A 27 -12.08 -10.87 10.07
CA GLU A 27 -13.39 -10.81 9.41
C GLU A 27 -14.07 -9.47 9.64
N LEU A 28 -14.14 -9.00 10.90
CA LEU A 28 -14.76 -7.74 11.26
C LEU A 28 -14.12 -6.55 10.51
N TYR A 29 -12.79 -6.47 10.53
CA TYR A 29 -12.04 -5.38 9.88
C TYR A 29 -11.67 -5.65 8.42
N ARG A 30 -12.04 -6.84 7.91
CA ARG A 30 -11.82 -7.30 6.54
C ARG A 30 -10.38 -7.12 6.07
N ILE A 31 -9.40 -7.38 6.93
CA ILE A 31 -7.99 -7.12 6.63
C ILE A 31 -7.55 -7.89 5.38
N ARG A 32 -8.02 -9.13 5.18
CA ARG A 32 -7.74 -9.91 3.97
C ARG A 32 -8.26 -9.25 2.68
N GLY A 33 -9.32 -8.45 2.76
CA GLY A 33 -9.95 -7.82 1.59
C GLY A 33 -9.19 -6.61 1.03
N TRP A 34 -8.43 -5.90 1.85
CA TRP A 34 -7.70 -4.68 1.44
C TRP A 34 -6.20 -4.74 1.75
N GLY A 35 -5.80 -5.58 2.70
CA GLY A 35 -4.46 -5.64 3.25
C GLY A 35 -3.52 -6.52 2.43
N GLU A 36 -4.01 -7.55 1.76
CA GLU A 36 -3.14 -8.49 1.04
C GLU A 36 -2.36 -7.83 -0.10
N PRO A 37 -1.05 -8.16 -0.28
CA PRO A 37 -0.23 -9.07 0.54
C PRO A 37 0.53 -8.38 1.69
N TYR A 38 0.25 -7.10 1.98
CA TYR A 38 1.09 -6.26 2.84
C TYR A 38 0.66 -6.19 4.29
N PHE A 39 -0.62 -6.35 4.63
CA PHE A 39 -1.13 -6.20 5.99
C PHE A 39 -1.87 -7.45 6.44
N SER A 40 -1.62 -7.88 7.68
CA SER A 40 -2.25 -9.03 8.33
C SER A 40 -2.23 -8.89 9.85
N ILE A 41 -2.81 -9.85 10.59
CA ILE A 41 -2.74 -9.91 12.06
C ILE A 41 -1.81 -11.06 12.48
N ASN A 42 -0.90 -10.84 13.42
CA ASN A 42 -0.05 -11.89 13.97
C ASN A 42 -0.71 -12.67 15.13
N ALA A 43 -0.02 -13.69 15.64
CA ALA A 43 -0.50 -14.52 16.75
C ALA A 43 -0.70 -13.76 18.08
N ALA A 44 -0.14 -12.56 18.23
CA ALA A 44 -0.36 -11.69 19.38
C ALA A 44 -1.60 -10.77 19.21
N GLY A 45 -2.27 -10.82 18.05
CA GLY A 45 -3.41 -9.96 17.74
C GLY A 45 -3.02 -8.56 17.25
N HIS A 46 -1.75 -8.33 16.91
CA HIS A 46 -1.27 -7.04 16.40
C HIS A 46 -1.27 -7.00 14.88
N VAL A 47 -1.48 -5.80 14.32
CA VAL A 47 -1.35 -5.58 12.87
C VAL A 47 0.13 -5.64 12.48
N THR A 48 0.42 -6.42 11.46
CA THR A 48 1.75 -6.51 10.87
C THR A 48 1.77 -5.91 9.46
N VAL A 49 2.96 -5.48 9.04
CA VAL A 49 3.23 -5.06 7.66
C VAL A 49 4.31 -5.96 7.07
N SER A 50 4.12 -6.42 5.84
CA SER A 50 5.09 -7.14 5.03
C SER A 50 5.44 -6.28 3.82
N PRO A 51 6.41 -5.34 3.90
CA PRO A 51 6.60 -4.32 2.88
C PRO A 51 6.91 -4.88 1.47
N MET A 52 7.59 -6.02 1.38
CA MET A 52 7.89 -6.71 0.11
C MET A 52 6.90 -7.86 -0.19
N GLY A 53 5.73 -7.87 0.46
CA GLY A 53 4.77 -8.97 0.41
C GLY A 53 5.40 -10.30 0.86
N GLU A 54 5.08 -11.38 0.16
CA GLU A 54 5.57 -12.75 0.44
C GLU A 54 7.09 -12.93 0.31
N ARG A 55 7.79 -12.01 -0.36
CA ARG A 55 9.24 -12.10 -0.61
C ARG A 55 10.08 -11.57 0.55
N GLY A 56 9.46 -10.86 1.50
CA GLY A 56 10.16 -10.19 2.59
C GLY A 56 9.75 -10.70 3.98
N GLY A 57 10.34 -10.09 5.00
CA GLY A 57 9.89 -10.25 6.37
C GLY A 57 8.66 -9.41 6.68
N SER A 58 8.01 -9.74 7.80
CA SER A 58 6.95 -8.93 8.40
C SER A 58 7.48 -8.15 9.61
N LEU A 59 6.84 -7.03 9.91
CA LEU A 59 7.08 -6.21 11.08
C LEU A 59 5.79 -5.98 11.85
N ASP A 60 5.86 -5.99 13.17
CA ASP A 60 4.73 -5.66 14.04
C ASP A 60 4.61 -4.13 14.20
N LEU A 61 3.46 -3.55 13.82
CA LEU A 61 3.26 -2.10 13.90
C LEU A 61 3.18 -1.59 15.33
N PHE A 62 2.64 -2.39 16.25
CA PHE A 62 2.54 -2.01 17.65
C PHE A 62 3.94 -1.91 18.26
N GLU A 63 4.78 -2.92 18.02
CA GLU A 63 6.18 -2.91 18.49
C GLU A 63 6.99 -1.79 17.83
N LEU A 64 6.79 -1.54 16.53
CA LEU A 64 7.44 -0.44 15.82
C LEU A 64 7.11 0.92 16.46
N VAL A 65 5.83 1.19 16.71
CA VAL A 65 5.40 2.46 17.32
C VAL A 65 5.96 2.61 18.73
N GLN A 66 5.94 1.56 19.55
CA GLN A 66 6.54 1.56 20.89
C GLN A 66 8.04 1.89 20.82
N ALA A 67 8.78 1.27 19.91
CA ALA A 67 10.20 1.52 19.72
C ALA A 67 10.50 2.97 19.26
N LEU A 68 9.65 3.55 18.41
CA LEU A 68 9.79 4.95 17.98
C LEU A 68 9.52 5.93 19.12
N GLN A 69 8.53 5.67 19.98
CA GLN A 69 8.25 6.48 21.17
C GLN A 69 9.40 6.41 22.18
N GLN A 70 10.01 5.24 22.39
CA GLN A 70 11.20 5.09 23.23
C GLN A 70 12.42 5.88 22.71
N ARG A 71 12.48 6.14 21.39
CA ARG A 71 13.48 7.01 20.75
C ARG A 71 13.14 8.50 20.83
N GLY A 72 12.06 8.87 21.54
CA GLY A 72 11.64 10.27 21.73
C GLY A 72 10.76 10.82 20.61
N LEU A 73 10.26 9.99 19.69
CA LEU A 73 9.33 10.44 18.66
C LEU A 73 7.89 10.46 19.20
N SER A 74 7.28 11.63 19.20
CA SER A 74 5.89 11.81 19.66
C SER A 74 4.87 11.45 18.57
N LEU A 75 3.72 10.93 18.98
CA LEU A 75 2.55 10.75 18.12
C LEU A 75 1.87 12.11 17.85
N PRO A 76 1.20 12.31 16.70
CA PRO A 76 0.97 11.34 15.62
C PRO A 76 2.19 11.14 14.71
N LEU A 77 2.38 9.91 14.21
CA LEU A 77 3.45 9.54 13.28
C LEU A 77 2.88 9.14 11.92
N LEU A 78 3.55 9.55 10.84
CA LEU A 78 3.28 9.10 9.48
C LEU A 78 4.39 8.17 9.01
N ILE A 79 4.13 6.86 9.03
CA ILE A 79 5.08 5.82 8.64
C ILE A 79 4.85 5.47 7.16
N ARG A 80 5.93 5.46 6.37
CA ARG A 80 5.90 5.15 4.94
C ARG A 80 6.76 3.91 4.68
N PHE A 81 6.22 2.99 3.89
CA PHE A 81 6.92 1.77 3.48
C PHE A 81 7.22 1.88 1.98
N SER A 82 8.40 2.39 1.64
CA SER A 82 8.85 2.54 0.25
C SER A 82 8.91 1.19 -0.48
N ASP A 83 9.16 0.10 0.23
CA ASP A 83 9.26 -1.23 -0.39
C ASP A 83 7.90 -1.72 -0.91
N ILE A 84 6.79 -1.28 -0.30
CA ILE A 84 5.44 -1.55 -0.85
C ILE A 84 5.32 -0.87 -2.20
N LEU A 85 5.80 0.36 -2.33
CA LEU A 85 5.76 1.10 -3.60
C LEU A 85 6.56 0.36 -4.68
N GLN A 86 7.78 -0.08 -4.35
CA GLN A 86 8.60 -0.89 -5.25
C GLN A 86 7.88 -2.18 -5.67
N ASP A 87 7.38 -2.97 -4.71
CA ASP A 87 6.70 -4.22 -5.00
C ASP A 87 5.43 -4.00 -5.84
N ARG A 88 4.69 -2.90 -5.64
CA ARG A 88 3.53 -2.53 -6.47
C ARG A 88 3.91 -2.21 -7.91
N ILE A 89 5.01 -1.49 -8.14
CA ILE A 89 5.51 -1.20 -9.49
C ILE A 89 5.88 -2.51 -10.18
N GLU A 90 6.64 -3.38 -9.51
CA GLU A 90 7.07 -4.67 -10.06
C GLU A 90 5.88 -5.57 -10.40
N ARG A 91 4.91 -5.69 -9.48
CA ARG A 91 3.69 -6.50 -9.70
C ARG A 91 2.86 -5.98 -10.86
N LEU A 92 2.72 -4.66 -11.00
CA LEU A 92 1.98 -4.05 -12.09
C LEU A 92 2.61 -4.40 -13.45
N HIS A 93 3.93 -4.23 -13.59
CA HIS A 93 4.65 -4.59 -14.81
C HIS A 93 4.59 -6.10 -15.09
N ALA A 94 4.78 -6.93 -14.06
CA ALA A 94 4.68 -8.39 -14.21
C ALA A 94 3.29 -8.82 -14.68
N CYS A 95 2.22 -8.19 -14.19
CA CYS A 95 0.85 -8.45 -14.66
C CYS A 95 0.70 -8.14 -16.16
N PHE A 96 1.14 -6.97 -16.60
CA PHE A 96 1.07 -6.61 -18.02
C PHE A 96 1.96 -7.49 -18.90
N ALA A 97 3.20 -7.78 -18.46
CA ALA A 97 4.10 -8.67 -19.19
C ALA A 97 3.50 -10.07 -19.39
N ARG A 98 2.87 -10.64 -18.35
CA ARG A 98 2.15 -11.92 -18.46
C ARG A 98 0.99 -11.85 -19.45
N ALA A 99 0.22 -10.76 -19.45
CA ALA A 99 -0.88 -10.59 -20.40
C ALA A 99 -0.35 -10.45 -21.84
N ILE A 100 0.66 -9.61 -22.06
CA ILE A 100 1.30 -9.41 -23.37
C ILE A 100 1.82 -10.73 -23.93
N ALA A 101 2.54 -11.52 -23.12
CA ALA A 101 3.04 -12.84 -23.51
C ALA A 101 1.90 -13.83 -23.81
N ARG A 102 0.86 -13.86 -22.97
CA ARG A 102 -0.29 -14.76 -23.15
C ARG A 102 -1.05 -14.51 -24.44
N TYR A 103 -1.16 -13.24 -24.85
CA TYR A 103 -1.93 -12.84 -26.03
C TYR A 103 -1.06 -12.55 -27.26
N ASN A 104 0.26 -12.77 -27.19
CA ASN A 104 1.23 -12.42 -28.23
C ASN A 104 1.04 -10.98 -28.73
N TYR A 105 0.80 -10.05 -27.81
CA TYR A 105 0.61 -8.64 -28.16
C TYR A 105 1.96 -8.04 -28.59
N PRO A 106 2.05 -7.34 -29.74
CA PRO A 106 3.34 -6.88 -30.27
C PRO A 106 3.90 -5.64 -29.56
N GLY A 107 3.09 -4.95 -28.76
CA GLY A 107 3.50 -3.74 -28.04
C GLY A 107 4.05 -4.04 -26.64
N VAL A 108 4.61 -3.00 -26.03
CA VAL A 108 5.14 -3.03 -24.66
C VAL A 108 4.28 -2.22 -23.71
N TYR A 109 4.26 -2.61 -22.44
CA TYR A 109 3.64 -1.79 -21.40
C TYR A 109 4.63 -0.74 -20.91
N ARG A 110 4.18 0.52 -20.88
CA ARG A 110 4.93 1.67 -20.37
C ARG A 110 4.05 2.40 -19.36
N GLY A 111 4.31 2.20 -18.08
CA GLY A 111 3.54 2.84 -17.03
C GLY A 111 3.98 4.28 -16.79
N VAL A 112 3.04 5.14 -16.38
CA VAL A 112 3.30 6.51 -15.95
C VAL A 112 2.57 6.81 -14.65
N PHE A 113 3.21 7.54 -13.73
CA PHE A 113 2.58 7.99 -12.50
C PHE A 113 2.10 9.44 -12.61
N PRO A 114 0.80 9.70 -12.40
CA PRO A 114 0.27 11.06 -12.35
C PRO A 114 0.72 11.78 -11.08
N VAL A 115 1.63 12.74 -11.22
CA VAL A 115 2.24 13.50 -10.11
C VAL A 115 1.18 14.17 -9.24
N LYS A 116 0.05 14.55 -9.83
CA LYS A 116 -1.12 15.13 -9.13
C LYS A 116 -1.64 14.28 -7.96
N CYS A 117 -1.43 12.97 -7.99
CA CYS A 117 -1.88 12.08 -6.92
C CYS A 117 -1.07 12.26 -5.63
N ASN A 118 0.24 12.53 -5.74
CA ASN A 118 1.10 12.78 -4.60
C ASN A 118 2.44 13.39 -5.05
N GLN A 119 2.61 14.70 -4.81
CA GLN A 119 3.77 15.50 -5.23
C GLN A 119 4.94 15.45 -4.24
N GLN A 120 4.86 14.64 -3.18
CA GLN A 120 5.90 14.60 -2.15
C GLN A 120 7.21 14.07 -2.71
N ARG A 121 8.29 14.83 -2.50
CA ARG A 121 9.62 14.56 -3.07
C ARG A 121 10.06 13.11 -2.89
N HIS A 122 10.04 12.60 -1.66
CA HIS A 122 10.52 11.24 -1.37
C HIS A 122 9.73 10.18 -2.14
N LEU A 123 8.42 10.36 -2.34
CA LEU A 123 7.61 9.42 -3.12
C LEU A 123 7.97 9.49 -4.60
N VAL A 124 8.10 10.70 -5.16
CA VAL A 124 8.42 10.87 -6.59
C VAL A 124 9.83 10.36 -6.88
N GLU A 125 10.81 10.63 -6.02
CA GLU A 125 12.18 10.10 -6.15
C GLU A 125 12.19 8.57 -6.06
N ASP A 126 11.46 7.98 -5.12
CA ASP A 126 11.32 6.53 -5.00
C ASP A 126 10.61 5.93 -6.22
N LEU A 127 9.54 6.54 -6.73
CA LEU A 127 8.84 6.12 -7.95
C LEU A 127 9.77 6.08 -9.16
N VAL A 128 10.57 7.13 -9.37
CA VAL A 128 11.52 7.20 -10.48
C VAL A 128 12.63 6.16 -10.30
N ARG A 129 13.18 6.02 -9.10
CA ARG A 129 14.24 5.05 -8.81
C ARG A 129 13.76 3.60 -8.98
N PHE A 130 12.64 3.24 -8.37
CA PHE A 130 12.07 1.88 -8.48
C PHE A 130 11.49 1.60 -9.87
N GLY A 131 11.13 2.66 -10.61
CA GLY A 131 10.58 2.61 -11.95
C GLY A 131 11.62 2.47 -13.06
N GLU A 132 12.90 2.78 -12.79
CA GLU A 132 13.98 2.77 -13.79
C GLU A 132 14.09 1.45 -14.56
N PRO A 133 14.12 0.25 -13.92
CA PRO A 133 14.21 -1.03 -14.64
C PRO A 133 13.00 -1.33 -15.53
N HIS A 134 11.93 -0.53 -15.41
CA HIS A 134 10.67 -0.70 -16.10
C HIS A 134 10.35 0.46 -17.06
N HIS A 135 11.28 1.41 -17.22
CA HIS A 135 11.06 2.66 -17.98
C HIS A 135 9.79 3.41 -17.54
N PHE A 136 9.49 3.36 -16.23
CA PHE A 136 8.28 3.94 -15.67
C PHE A 136 8.38 5.46 -15.62
N GLY A 137 7.42 6.13 -16.25
CA GLY A 137 7.43 7.57 -16.46
C GLY A 137 6.59 8.37 -15.47
N LEU A 138 6.48 9.67 -15.72
CA LEU A 138 5.62 10.58 -14.97
C LEU A 138 4.60 11.26 -15.89
N GLU A 139 3.45 11.58 -15.33
CA GLU A 139 2.46 12.46 -15.95
C GLU A 139 2.33 13.73 -15.12
N CYS A 140 2.31 14.87 -15.79
CA CYS A 140 2.13 16.18 -15.19
C CYS A 140 0.91 16.88 -15.82
N GLY A 141 0.08 17.51 -15.00
CA GLY A 141 -1.12 18.22 -15.42
C GLY A 141 -1.01 19.74 -15.34
N SER A 142 0.14 20.28 -14.90
CA SER A 142 0.34 21.72 -14.69
C SER A 142 1.82 22.11 -14.77
N LYS A 143 2.11 23.40 -14.95
CA LYS A 143 3.49 23.93 -15.02
C LYS A 143 4.34 23.57 -13.78
N PRO A 144 3.83 23.69 -12.53
CA PRO A 144 4.60 23.25 -11.35
C PRO A 144 4.88 21.74 -11.34
N GLU A 145 3.93 20.91 -11.78
CA GLU A 145 4.14 19.46 -11.85
C GLU A 145 5.13 19.06 -12.95
N LEU A 146 5.17 19.81 -14.06
CA LEU A 146 6.20 19.66 -15.09
C LEU A 146 7.58 19.95 -14.51
N LEU A 147 7.74 21.01 -13.69
CA LEU A 147 9.02 21.29 -13.03
C LEU A 147 9.45 20.17 -12.07
N ILE A 148 8.51 19.57 -11.33
CA ILE A 148 8.81 18.39 -10.49
C ILE A 148 9.31 17.25 -11.37
N ALA A 149 8.60 16.94 -12.46
CA ALA A 149 8.96 15.85 -13.34
C ALA A 149 10.32 16.06 -14.01
N LEU A 150 10.62 17.28 -14.48
CA LEU A 150 11.92 17.62 -15.06
C LEU A 150 13.06 17.59 -14.04
N ALA A 151 12.78 17.89 -12.76
CA ALA A 151 13.77 17.84 -11.70
C ALA A 151 14.09 16.41 -11.25
N THR A 152 13.17 15.45 -11.42
CA THR A 152 13.32 14.08 -10.92
C THR A 152 13.60 13.05 -12.03
N LEU A 153 12.98 13.17 -13.21
CA LEU A 153 13.28 12.31 -14.36
C LEU A 153 14.63 12.71 -14.94
N LYS A 154 15.60 11.80 -14.85
CA LYS A 154 16.92 12.02 -15.41
C LYS A 154 16.91 11.76 -16.91
N PRO A 155 17.63 12.57 -17.71
CA PRO A 155 17.94 12.21 -19.09
C PRO A 155 18.60 10.83 -19.12
N SER A 156 18.21 10.01 -20.09
CA SER A 156 18.79 8.70 -20.32
C SER A 156 19.23 8.61 -21.78
N ASP A 157 20.39 8.00 -22.02
CA ASP A 157 20.87 7.66 -23.36
C ASP A 157 20.18 6.38 -23.91
N ASP A 158 19.29 5.79 -23.12
CA ASP A 158 18.45 4.68 -23.53
C ASP A 158 17.58 5.08 -24.74
N PRO A 159 17.52 4.25 -25.81
CA PRO A 159 16.68 4.54 -26.98
C PRO A 159 15.19 4.65 -26.62
N ASP A 160 14.76 4.05 -25.52
CA ASP A 160 13.39 4.08 -25.02
C ASP A 160 13.35 4.65 -23.58
N PRO A 161 13.60 5.95 -23.36
CA PRO A 161 13.67 6.56 -22.03
C PRO A 161 12.29 6.64 -21.35
N PRO A 162 12.21 6.70 -20.01
CA PRO A 162 10.94 6.88 -19.30
C PRO A 162 10.10 8.02 -19.88
N LEU A 163 8.79 7.80 -19.98
CA LEU A 163 7.89 8.76 -20.63
C LEU A 163 7.58 9.94 -19.70
N LEU A 164 7.55 11.15 -20.25
CA LEU A 164 6.95 12.32 -19.61
C LEU A 164 5.70 12.72 -20.39
N ILE A 165 4.52 12.56 -19.77
CA ILE A 165 3.24 12.91 -20.38
C ILE A 165 2.74 14.25 -19.82
N CYS A 166 2.55 15.22 -20.71
CA CYS A 166 2.13 16.57 -20.38
C CYS A 166 0.63 16.79 -20.67
N ASN A 167 -0.20 16.78 -19.63
CA ASN A 167 -1.63 17.08 -19.68
C ASN A 167 -1.95 18.47 -19.13
N GLY A 168 -3.25 18.79 -19.07
CA GLY A 168 -3.77 20.06 -18.56
C GLY A 168 -3.57 21.24 -19.52
N TYR A 169 -3.88 22.44 -19.01
CA TYR A 169 -3.77 23.70 -19.73
C TYR A 169 -2.30 24.08 -19.95
N LYS A 170 -1.97 24.50 -21.18
CA LYS A 170 -0.59 24.80 -21.62
C LYS A 170 -0.53 26.22 -22.16
N ASP A 171 0.14 27.10 -21.43
CA ASP A 171 0.49 28.43 -21.92
C ASP A 171 1.83 28.39 -22.66
N ARG A 172 2.29 29.55 -23.17
CA ARG A 172 3.53 29.65 -23.94
C ARG A 172 4.80 29.28 -23.14
N GLU A 173 4.79 29.46 -21.82
CA GLU A 173 5.94 29.12 -20.98
C GLU A 173 5.95 27.63 -20.59
N TYR A 174 4.78 26.99 -20.57
CA TYR A 174 4.69 25.54 -20.38
C TYR A 174 5.32 24.78 -21.57
N ILE A 175 5.10 25.24 -22.80
CA ILE A 175 5.58 24.63 -24.05
C ILE A 175 7.06 24.95 -24.28
#